data_AF-A0A452I1R0-F1
#
_entry.id   AF-A0A452I1R0-F1
#
_cell.length_a   1.000
_cell.length_b   1.000
_cell.length_c   1.000
_cell.angle_alpha   90.00
_cell.angle_beta   90.00
_cell.angle_gamma   90.00
#
_symmetry.space_group_name_H-M   'P 1'
#
loop_
_entity.id
_entity.type
_entity.pdbx_description
1 polymer ?
#
loop_
_entity_poly.entity_id
_entity_poly.type
_entity_poly.pdbx_seq_one_letter_code
_entity_poly.pdbx_strand_id
1 'polypeptide(L)'
;MAQVQYDCSTGNHPNITNSTASPVGHEQIQLLLQVCKEAKKSAYCPYSRFPVGAALLTCDGKIFSGCNVENACYPLGICAERTAIQKAVSEGYVNFRAMAIASNTEEDFIVPCGACRQVMREVNNFCFLFQQLKLNCFNSHPPAWL
;
A
#
# COMPACT_ATOMS: atom_id res chain seq x y z
N MET A 1 -7.53 4.89 22.06
CA MET A 1 -6.57 3.89 21.55
C MET A 1 -7.33 2.59 21.34
N ALA A 2 -7.80 2.32 20.12
CA ALA A 2 -8.44 1.05 19.81
C ALA A 2 -7.44 0.22 19.00
N GLN A 3 -6.86 -0.81 19.61
CA GLN A 3 -6.09 -1.81 18.90
C GLN A 3 -7.09 -2.78 18.25
N VAL A 4 -7.21 -2.71 16.92
CA VAL A 4 -7.97 -3.72 16.18
C VAL A 4 -7.02 -4.88 15.88
N GLN A 5 -7.26 -6.03 16.51
CA GLN A 5 -6.57 -7.29 16.18
C GLN A 5 -7.18 -7.85 14.89
N TYR A 6 -6.36 -8.09 13.87
CA TYR A 6 -6.78 -8.72 12.62
C TYR A 6 -6.18 -10.13 12.55
N ASP A 7 -7.06 -11.13 12.46
CA ASP A 7 -6.69 -12.54 12.31
C ASP A 7 -6.57 -12.89 10.82
N CYS A 8 -5.39 -13.39 10.41
CA CYS A 8 -5.09 -13.81 9.04
C CYS A 8 -5.46 -15.29 8.77
N SER A 9 -6.17 -15.96 9.68
CA SER A 9 -6.34 -17.42 9.71
C SER A 9 -7.27 -18.07 8.67
N THR A 10 -7.91 -17.33 7.75
CA THR A 10 -9.06 -17.87 6.97
C THR A 10 -8.80 -18.18 5.48
N GLY A 11 -7.56 -18.16 5.01
CA GLY A 11 -7.20 -18.63 3.66
C GLY A 11 -6.86 -20.13 3.65
N ASN A 12 -7.45 -20.93 2.76
CA ASN A 12 -7.26 -22.39 2.70
C ASN A 12 -6.36 -22.79 1.51
N HIS A 13 -5.10 -22.33 1.49
CA HIS A 13 -4.10 -22.68 0.46
C HIS A 13 -3.05 -23.65 1.05
N PRO A 14 -2.66 -24.74 0.35
CA PRO A 14 -1.88 -25.86 0.92
C PRO A 14 -0.44 -25.58 1.40
N ASN A 15 -0.01 -24.31 1.52
CA ASN A 15 1.34 -23.92 1.97
C ASN A 15 1.33 -22.95 3.17
N ILE A 16 0.25 -22.88 3.93
CA ILE A 16 0.12 -21.94 5.05
C ILE A 16 0.71 -22.55 6.31
N THR A 17 1.96 -22.22 6.62
CA THR A 17 2.46 -22.32 7.99
C THR A 17 1.83 -21.19 8.80
N ASN A 18 1.11 -21.54 9.88
CA ASN A 18 0.51 -20.62 10.84
C ASN A 18 1.55 -19.61 11.37
N SER A 19 1.67 -18.47 10.68
CA SER A 19 2.50 -17.35 11.07
C SER A 19 1.58 -16.36 11.75
N THR A 20 1.57 -16.37 13.09
CA THR A 20 1.01 -15.29 13.91
C THR A 20 1.81 -14.01 13.63
N ALA A 21 1.45 -13.28 12.59
CA ALA A 21 2.16 -12.07 12.19
C ALA A 21 1.99 -11.01 13.28
N SER A 22 3.10 -10.52 13.82
CA SER A 22 3.10 -9.42 14.78
C SER A 22 2.46 -8.15 14.17
N PRO A 23 1.98 -7.19 14.98
CA PRO A 23 1.51 -5.90 14.47
C PRO A 23 2.62 -5.15 13.72
N VAL A 24 2.31 -4.47 12.61
CA VAL A 24 3.30 -3.62 11.89
C VAL A 24 3.83 -2.53 12.82
N GLY A 25 5.15 -2.46 12.99
CA GLY A 25 5.80 -1.51 13.89
C GLY A 25 5.80 -0.08 13.34
N HIS A 26 5.85 0.93 14.22
CA HIS A 26 5.88 2.34 13.84
C HIS A 26 6.97 2.69 12.82
N GLU A 27 8.17 2.10 12.95
CA GLU A 27 9.27 2.30 12.02
C GLU A 27 8.96 1.76 10.61
N GLN A 28 8.35 0.56 10.52
CA GLN A 28 7.93 -0.03 9.25
C GLN A 28 6.86 0.81 8.57
N ILE A 29 5.96 1.39 9.36
CA ILE A 29 4.94 2.32 8.87
C ILE A 29 5.62 3.55 8.25
N GLN A 30 6.56 4.20 8.95
CA GLN A 30 7.28 5.36 8.42
C GLN A 30 8.05 5.03 7.14
N LEU A 31 8.69 3.86 7.10
CA LEU A 31 9.40 3.39 5.92
C LEU A 31 8.45 3.17 4.73
N LEU A 32 7.30 2.52 4.95
CA LEU A 32 6.29 2.34 3.90
C LEU A 32 5.80 3.68 3.33
N LEU A 33 5.60 4.67 4.20
CA LEU A 33 5.17 6.01 3.81
C LEU A 33 6.23 6.76 3.02
N GLN A 34 7.50 6.63 3.40
CA GLN A 34 8.60 7.21 2.64
C GLN A 34 8.71 6.56 1.26
N VAL A 35 8.66 5.23 1.21
CA VAL A 35 8.81 4.46 -0.04
C VAL A 35 7.66 4.73 -1.00
N CYS A 36 6.41 4.80 -0.55
CA CYS A 36 5.28 5.08 -1.46
C CYS A 36 5.31 6.52 -1.99
N LYS A 37 5.75 7.50 -1.19
CA LYS A 37 5.99 8.87 -1.64
C LYS A 37 7.08 8.96 -2.70
N GLU A 38 8.16 8.19 -2.54
CA GLU A 38 9.24 8.13 -3.53
C GLU A 38 8.76 7.45 -4.82
N ALA A 39 8.06 6.32 -4.70
CA ALA A 39 7.53 5.57 -5.84
C ALA A 39 6.61 6.44 -6.72
N LYS A 40 5.80 7.30 -6.09
CA LYS A 40 4.93 8.26 -6.78
C LYS A 40 5.67 9.14 -7.79
N LYS A 41 6.94 9.49 -7.53
CA LYS A 41 7.76 10.32 -8.45
C LYS A 41 8.07 9.62 -9.78
N SER A 42 7.96 8.29 -9.82
CA SER A 42 8.17 7.49 -11.03
C SER A 42 6.89 7.22 -11.82
N ALA A 43 5.74 7.75 -11.38
CA ALA A 43 4.46 7.54 -12.03
C ALA A 43 4.48 8.01 -13.50
N TYR A 44 4.04 7.15 -14.40
CA TYR A 44 3.79 7.50 -15.79
C TYR A 44 2.30 7.79 -15.96
N CYS A 45 1.90 9.04 -15.75
CA CYS A 45 0.50 9.46 -15.80
C CYS A 45 0.27 10.73 -16.63
N PRO A 46 0.65 10.75 -17.92
CA PRO A 46 0.54 11.97 -18.73
C PRO A 46 -0.92 12.35 -19.04
N TYR A 47 -1.87 11.41 -18.93
CA TYR A 47 -3.26 11.64 -19.29
C TYR A 47 -4.05 12.21 -18.11
N SER A 48 -4.04 11.53 -16.95
CA SER A 48 -4.75 12.02 -15.76
C SER A 48 -3.98 13.13 -15.02
N ARG A 49 -2.64 13.17 -15.17
CA ARG A 49 -1.74 13.99 -14.33
C ARG A 49 -1.93 13.72 -12.83
N PHE A 50 -2.35 12.50 -12.49
CA PHE A 50 -2.62 12.09 -11.11
C PHE A 50 -1.63 10.99 -10.70
N PRO A 51 -0.46 11.37 -10.14
CA PRO A 51 0.56 10.40 -9.76
C PRO A 51 0.18 9.68 -8.48
N VAL A 52 0.28 8.35 -8.50
CA VAL A 52 0.02 7.47 -7.37
C VAL A 52 1.23 6.57 -7.16
N GLY A 53 1.67 6.45 -5.91
CA GLY A 53 2.72 5.53 -5.48
C GLY A 53 2.19 4.54 -4.44
N ALA A 54 2.72 3.33 -4.45
CA ALA A 54 2.41 2.28 -3.49
C ALA A 54 3.70 1.65 -2.94
N ALA A 55 3.66 1.22 -1.69
CA ALA A 55 4.71 0.44 -1.04
C ALA A 55 4.08 -0.75 -0.33
N LEU A 56 4.64 -1.93 -0.55
CA LEU A 56 4.13 -3.23 -0.14
C LEU A 56 5.15 -3.92 0.76
N LEU A 57 4.79 -4.17 2.01
CA LEU A 57 5.60 -4.91 2.98
C LEU A 57 5.27 -6.40 2.91
N THR A 58 6.27 -7.25 2.76
CA THR A 58 6.15 -8.71 2.84
C THR A 58 6.25 -9.20 4.29
N CYS A 59 5.86 -10.46 4.53
CA CYS A 59 5.98 -11.05 5.88
C CYS A 59 7.44 -11.20 6.36
N ASP A 60 8.40 -11.32 5.45
CA ASP A 60 9.84 -11.40 5.74
C ASP A 60 10.52 -10.01 5.81
N GLY A 61 9.75 -8.93 5.69
CA GLY A 61 10.22 -7.56 5.92
C GLY A 61 10.75 -6.83 4.67
N LYS A 62 10.73 -7.48 3.50
CA LYS A 62 11.09 -6.83 2.22
C LYS A 62 9.98 -5.85 1.81
N ILE A 63 10.38 -4.76 1.16
CA ILE A 63 9.46 -3.75 0.63
C ILE A 63 9.54 -3.68 -0.89
N PHE A 64 8.37 -3.75 -1.52
CA PHE A 64 8.19 -3.57 -2.95
C PHE A 64 7.43 -2.28 -3.23
N SER A 65 7.94 -1.46 -4.13
CA SER A 65 7.27 -0.23 -4.55
C SER A 65 6.67 -0.36 -5.95
N GLY A 66 5.65 0.45 -6.21
CA GLY A 66 5.00 0.56 -7.51
C GLY A 66 4.40 1.96 -7.71
N CYS A 67 4.14 2.30 -8.96
CA CYS A 67 3.44 3.52 -9.35
C CYS A 67 2.40 3.21 -10.43
N ASN A 68 1.46 4.14 -10.64
CA ASN A 68 0.54 4.00 -11.76
C ASN A 68 1.27 4.25 -13.10
N VAL A 69 0.94 3.43 -14.07
CA VAL A 69 1.45 3.52 -15.45
C VAL A 69 0.24 3.52 -16.38
N GLU A 70 0.00 4.67 -16.99
CA GLU A 70 -1.11 4.88 -17.89
C GLU A 70 -0.77 4.48 -19.32
N ASN A 71 -1.81 4.38 -20.14
CA ASN A 71 -1.70 4.06 -21.55
C ASN A 71 -2.71 4.90 -22.34
N ALA A 72 -2.41 5.19 -23.61
CA ALA A 72 -3.34 5.87 -24.51
C ALA A 72 -4.68 5.14 -24.63
N CYS A 73 -4.64 3.80 -24.61
CA CYS A 73 -5.82 2.98 -24.41
C CYS A 73 -6.10 2.89 -22.90
N TYR A 74 -6.96 3.76 -22.38
CA TYR A 74 -7.16 3.96 -20.94
C TYR A 74 -7.40 2.66 -20.13
N PRO A 75 -8.18 1.67 -20.61
CA PRO A 75 -8.39 0.42 -19.88
C PRO A 75 -7.13 -0.43 -19.66
N LEU A 76 -6.05 -0.19 -20.42
CA LEU A 76 -4.77 -0.91 -20.29
C LEU A 76 -3.85 -0.32 -19.21
N GLY A 77 -4.23 0.81 -18.61
CA GLY A 77 -3.49 1.40 -17.50
C GLY A 77 -3.48 0.50 -16.27
N ILE A 78 -2.39 0.59 -15.50
CA ILE A 78 -2.20 -0.16 -14.25
C ILE A 78 -2.03 0.77 -13.06
N CYS A 79 -2.66 0.43 -11.94
CA CYS A 79 -2.59 1.19 -10.69
C CYS A 79 -1.31 0.83 -9.90
N ALA A 80 -0.87 1.75 -9.05
CA ALA A 80 0.33 1.60 -8.24
C ALA A 80 0.34 0.34 -7.37
N GLU A 81 -0.80 0.00 -6.78
CA GLU A 81 -0.97 -1.16 -5.91
C GLU A 81 -0.73 -2.46 -6.68
N ARG A 82 -1.30 -2.56 -7.89
CA ARG A 82 -1.14 -3.72 -8.77
C ARG A 82 0.30 -3.83 -9.26
N THR A 83 0.94 -2.71 -9.60
CA THR A 83 2.37 -2.68 -9.97
C THR A 83 3.25 -3.23 -8.83
N ALA A 84 3.02 -2.77 -7.58
CA ALA A 84 3.80 -3.24 -6.42
C ALA A 84 3.59 -4.74 -6.14
N ILE A 85 2.33 -5.21 -6.20
CA ILE A 85 2.00 -6.63 -6.01
C ILE A 85 2.62 -7.49 -7.10
N GLN A 86 2.46 -7.12 -8.37
CA GLN A 86 2.99 -7.88 -9.49
C GLN A 86 4.52 -7.99 -9.43
N LYS A 87 5.21 -6.90 -9.06
CA LYS A 87 6.66 -6.92 -8.85
C LYS A 87 7.05 -7.92 -7.75
N ALA A 88 6.37 -7.88 -6.60
CA ALA A 88 6.65 -8.78 -5.50
C ALA A 88 6.43 -10.25 -5.88
N VAL A 89 5.30 -10.54 -6.52
CA VAL A 89 4.96 -11.89 -7.01
C VAL A 89 5.97 -12.38 -8.03
N SER A 90 6.40 -11.53 -8.98
CA SER A 90 7.43 -11.91 -9.96
C SER A 90 8.79 -12.23 -9.35
N GLU A 91 9.07 -11.69 -8.16
CA GLU A 91 10.29 -11.97 -7.39
C GLU A 91 10.10 -13.11 -6.38
N GLY A 92 8.98 -13.84 -6.43
CA GLY A 92 8.71 -15.02 -5.59
C GLY A 92 8.03 -14.72 -4.25
N TYR A 93 7.55 -13.49 -4.02
CA TYR A 93 6.89 -13.09 -2.77
C TYR A 93 5.38 -13.10 -2.94
N VAL A 94 4.70 -13.93 -2.14
CA VAL A 94 3.22 -14.08 -2.18
C VAL A 94 2.57 -13.88 -0.80
N ASN A 95 3.36 -13.58 0.22
CA ASN A 95 2.89 -13.34 1.60
C ASN A 95 3.16 -11.90 2.00
N PHE A 96 2.10 -11.15 2.24
CA PHE A 96 2.16 -9.70 2.42
C PHE A 96 1.60 -9.27 3.76
N ARG A 97 2.17 -8.23 4.36
CA ARG A 97 1.80 -7.77 5.69
C ARG A 97 1.13 -6.41 5.70
N ALA A 98 1.43 -5.50 4.78
CA ALA A 98 0.84 -4.17 4.74
C ALA A 98 1.10 -3.48 3.40
N MET A 99 0.27 -2.49 3.06
CA MET A 99 0.50 -1.60 1.91
C MET A 99 0.19 -0.15 2.26
N ALA A 100 1.09 0.77 1.90
CA ALA A 100 0.84 2.21 1.92
C ALA A 100 0.63 2.74 0.51
N ILE A 101 -0.26 3.72 0.35
CA ILE A 101 -0.58 4.38 -0.92
C ILE A 101 -0.48 5.89 -0.73
N ALA A 102 0.11 6.59 -1.72
CA ALA A 102 0.26 8.04 -1.71
C ALA A 102 -0.16 8.65 -3.05
N SER A 103 -0.83 9.80 -3.02
CA SER A 103 -1.14 10.64 -4.18
C SER A 103 -0.78 12.11 -3.92
N ASN A 104 -1.21 13.02 -4.79
CA ASN A 104 -1.14 14.47 -4.59
C ASN A 104 -2.40 15.06 -3.94
N THR A 105 -3.35 14.23 -3.52
CA THR A 105 -4.58 14.72 -2.91
C THR A 105 -4.31 15.20 -1.49
N GLU A 106 -4.60 16.48 -1.21
CA GLU A 106 -4.37 17.09 0.11
C GLU A 106 -5.57 16.94 1.04
N GLU A 107 -6.77 16.94 0.48
CA GLU A 107 -8.03 16.99 1.23
C GLU A 107 -8.59 15.60 1.55
N ASP A 108 -8.41 14.66 0.62
CA ASP A 108 -9.03 13.33 0.64
C ASP A 108 -8.05 12.17 0.70
N PHE A 109 -8.59 11.09 1.26
CA PHE A 109 -7.99 9.77 1.36
C PHE A 109 -8.04 9.04 0.02
N ILE A 110 -6.89 8.71 -0.58
CA ILE A 110 -6.79 7.85 -1.77
C ILE A 110 -7.09 6.37 -1.49
N VAL A 111 -8.33 5.97 -1.71
CA VAL A 111 -8.75 4.57 -1.59
C VAL A 111 -8.34 3.72 -2.79
N PRO A 112 -7.94 2.45 -2.60
CA PRO A 112 -7.67 1.56 -3.72
C PRO A 112 -8.96 1.25 -4.48
N CYS A 113 -8.85 1.20 -5.81
CA CYS A 113 -9.97 0.86 -6.67
C CYS A 113 -10.41 -0.61 -6.50
N GLY A 114 -11.62 -0.95 -6.96
CA GLY A 114 -12.17 -2.30 -6.84
C GLY A 114 -11.27 -3.39 -7.43
N ALA A 115 -10.61 -3.11 -8.57
CA ALA A 115 -9.68 -4.04 -9.20
C ALA A 115 -8.44 -4.30 -8.32
N CYS A 116 -7.86 -3.26 -7.70
CA CYS A 116 -6.74 -3.41 -6.78
C CYS A 116 -7.13 -4.23 -5.55
N ARG A 117 -8.31 -3.96 -4.97
CA ARG A 117 -8.83 -4.73 -3.83
C ARG A 117 -9.02 -6.20 -4.17
N GLN A 118 -9.51 -6.51 -5.38
CA GLN A 118 -9.65 -7.89 -5.82
C GLN A 118 -8.30 -8.59 -5.98
N VAL A 119 -7.28 -7.90 -6.54
CA VAL A 119 -5.92 -8.45 -6.64
C VAL A 119 -5.32 -8.68 -5.25
N MET A 120 -5.48 -7.73 -4.32
CA MET A 120 -5.04 -7.88 -2.93
C MET A 120 -5.68 -9.09 -2.25
N ARG A 121 -6.99 -9.31 -2.50
CA ARG A 121 -7.74 -10.46 -1.98
C ARG A 121 -7.21 -11.79 -2.53
N GLU A 122 -6.72 -11.81 -3.76
CA GLU A 122 -6.19 -13.03 -4.38
C GLU A 122 -4.87 -13.46 -3.74
N VAL A 123 -3.98 -12.52 -3.46
CA VAL A 123 -2.65 -12.79 -2.89
C VAL A 123 -2.69 -12.92 -1.35
N ASN A 124 -3.74 -13.59 -0.87
CA ASN A 124 -4.26 -13.49 0.49
C ASN A 124 -3.24 -13.95 1.56
N ASN A 125 -2.59 -12.96 2.19
CA ASN A 125 -2.14 -12.99 3.60
C ASN A 125 -1.99 -11.58 4.19
N PHE A 126 -2.64 -10.57 3.59
CA PHE A 126 -2.55 -9.18 4.04
C PHE A 126 -3.16 -8.98 5.43
N CYS A 127 -2.32 -8.65 6.41
CA CYS A 127 -2.77 -7.91 7.58
C CYS A 127 -3.09 -6.47 7.12
N PHE A 128 -4.35 -6.07 7.12
CA PHE A 128 -4.74 -4.79 6.55
C PHE A 128 -4.26 -3.62 7.41
N LEU A 129 -3.20 -2.92 6.98
CA LEU A 129 -2.88 -1.58 7.44
C LEU A 129 -3.07 -0.59 6.28
N PHE A 130 -4.27 -0.01 6.16
CA PHE A 130 -4.48 1.20 5.36
C PHE A 130 -4.09 2.41 6.20
N GLN A 131 -2.85 2.89 6.07
CA GLN A 131 -2.52 4.24 6.51
C GLN A 131 -2.21 5.10 5.29
N GLN A 132 -3.22 5.84 4.87
CA GLN A 132 -3.06 6.94 3.94
C GLN A 132 -2.72 8.17 4.78
N LEU A 133 -1.51 8.69 4.62
CA LEU A 133 -1.18 9.96 5.25
C LEU A 133 -1.68 11.10 4.39
N LYS A 134 -2.53 11.95 4.96
CA LYS A 134 -2.56 13.37 4.58
C LYS A 134 -1.14 13.88 4.68
N LEU A 135 -0.62 14.44 3.59
CA LEU A 135 0.78 14.87 3.50
C LEU A 135 1.18 15.97 4.51
N ASN A 136 0.27 16.50 5.34
CA ASN A 136 0.51 17.71 6.15
C ASN A 136 0.23 17.64 7.68
N CYS A 137 0.06 16.48 8.33
CA CYS A 137 -0.34 16.47 9.77
C CYS A 137 0.74 16.05 10.80
N PHE A 138 2.02 15.93 10.44
CA PHE A 138 3.06 15.64 11.45
C PHE A 138 4.01 16.79 11.79
N ASN A 139 3.90 17.96 11.15
CA ASN A 139 4.70 19.14 11.51
C ASN A 139 4.02 20.44 11.07
N SER A 140 3.07 20.96 11.88
CA SER A 140 2.83 22.39 12.11
C SER A 140 1.47 22.60 12.79
N HIS A 141 1.44 22.65 14.12
CA HIS A 141 0.78 23.69 14.92
C HIS A 141 0.78 23.27 16.40
N PRO A 142 1.28 24.10 17.34
CA PRO A 142 1.01 23.89 18.76
C PRO A 142 -0.50 24.08 19.02
N PRO A 143 -1.07 23.46 20.08
CA PRO A 143 -2.48 23.61 20.39
C PRO A 143 -2.79 25.08 20.73
N ALA A 144 -3.51 25.76 19.85
CA ALA A 144 -4.08 27.07 20.13
C ALA A 144 -5.28 26.88 21.06
N TRP A 145 -5.05 27.00 22.37
CA TRP A 145 -6.08 27.39 23.32
C TRP A 145 -6.12 28.92 23.35
N LEU A 146 -7.08 29.50 22.64
CA LEU A 146 -7.74 30.79 22.88
C LEU A 146 -8.98 30.88 21.99
#